data_AF-A0AA36ILN3-F1
#
_entry.id   AF-A0AA36ILN3-F1
#
_cell.length_a   1.000
_cell.length_b   1.000
_cell.length_c   1.000
_cell.angle_alpha   90.00
_cell.angle_beta   90.00
_cell.angle_gamma   90.00
#
_symmetry.space_group_name_H-M   'P 1'
#
loop_
_entity.id
_entity.type
_entity.pdbx_description
1 polymer ?
#
loop_
_entity_poly.entity_id
_entity_poly.type
_entity_poly.pdbx_seq_one_letter_code
_entity_poly.pdbx_strand_id
1 'polypeptide(L)'
;TLECPQGTYPDKEAMRCSFCNRHCAVCQSLTVCDLCEQASIHRSYILDKGDGSCREVRRSFFAEYYWWCLSGATAGALLLCLMLASICQCLCNRCSPRRNRHFNNSDSDWD
;
A
#
# COMPACT_ATOMS: atom_id res chain seq x y z
N THR A 1 -10.80 17.12 -44.61
CA THR A 1 -10.61 17.09 -43.14
C THR A 1 -9.13 17.25 -42.88
N LEU A 2 -8.74 18.16 -41.99
CA LEU A 2 -7.33 18.33 -41.62
C LEU A 2 -6.98 17.18 -40.65
N GLU A 3 -6.29 16.15 -41.11
CA GLU A 3 -5.83 15.06 -40.25
C GLU A 3 -4.53 15.49 -39.55
N CYS A 4 -4.61 15.65 -38.24
CA CYS A 4 -3.48 15.98 -37.38
C CYS A 4 -2.90 14.70 -36.75
N PRO A 5 -1.56 14.62 -36.55
CA PRO A 5 -0.94 13.49 -35.87
C PRO A 5 -1.39 13.38 -34.41
N GLN A 6 -1.18 12.22 -33.79
CA GLN A 6 -1.49 12.00 -32.37
C GLN A 6 -0.82 13.04 -31.47
N GLY A 7 -1.52 13.45 -30.40
CA GLY A 7 -1.08 14.52 -29.50
C GLY A 7 -1.27 15.94 -30.04
N THR A 8 -1.95 16.11 -31.19
CA THR A 8 -2.28 17.43 -31.74
C THR A 8 -3.74 17.50 -32.19
N TYR A 9 -4.32 18.71 -32.18
CA TYR A 9 -5.67 19.00 -32.65
C TYR A 9 -5.66 20.06 -33.75
N PRO A 10 -6.63 20.04 -34.68
CA PRO A 10 -6.75 21.05 -35.72
C PRO A 10 -7.22 22.38 -35.11
N ASP A 11 -6.31 23.34 -35.06
CA ASP A 11 -6.57 24.69 -34.59
C ASP A 11 -7.05 25.56 -35.75
N LYS A 12 -8.34 25.92 -35.72
CA LYS A 12 -8.98 26.71 -36.77
C LYS A 12 -8.51 28.17 -36.77
N GLU A 13 -8.08 28.69 -35.62
CA GLU A 13 -7.62 30.08 -35.52
C GLU A 13 -6.21 30.22 -36.10
N ALA A 14 -5.33 29.28 -35.75
CA ALA A 14 -3.95 29.27 -36.24
C ALA A 14 -3.78 28.53 -37.59
N MET A 15 -4.86 27.95 -38.13
CA MET A 15 -4.87 27.14 -39.36
C MET A 15 -3.77 26.07 -39.38
N ARG A 16 -3.47 25.46 -38.23
CA ARG A 16 -2.40 24.47 -38.06
C ARG A 16 -2.80 23.42 -37.03
N CYS A 17 -2.01 22.36 -36.91
CA CYS A 17 -2.15 21.43 -35.79
C CYS A 17 -1.46 22.03 -34.55
N SER A 18 -2.21 22.20 -33.46
CA SER A 18 -1.71 22.67 -32.16
C SER A 18 -1.61 21.49 -31.20
N PHE A 19 -0.67 21.55 -30.24
CA PHE A 19 -0.48 20.46 -29.28
C PHE A 19 -1.63 20.35 -28.27
N CYS A 20 -1.99 19.11 -27.93
CA CYS A 20 -2.92 18.82 -26.85
C CYS A 20 -2.36 19.22 -25.48
N ASN A 21 -3.26 19.34 -24.50
CA ASN A 21 -2.88 19.55 -23.11
C ASN A 21 -2.08 18.35 -22.56
N ARG A 22 -1.40 18.55 -21.42
CA ARG A 22 -0.62 17.49 -20.77
C ARG A 22 -1.50 16.28 -20.46
N HIS A 23 -0.93 15.10 -20.63
CA HIS A 23 -1.57 13.80 -20.34
C HIS A 23 -2.78 13.47 -21.23
N CYS A 24 -2.94 14.19 -22.35
CA CYS A 24 -3.97 13.93 -23.34
C CYS A 24 -3.36 13.38 -24.63
N ALA A 25 -3.80 12.21 -25.06
CA ALA A 25 -3.38 11.57 -26.32
C ALA A 25 -4.21 12.04 -27.52
N VAL A 26 -5.50 12.26 -27.31
CA VAL A 26 -6.44 12.75 -28.35
C VAL A 26 -7.30 13.85 -27.74
N CYS A 27 -7.26 15.04 -28.34
CA CYS A 27 -8.04 16.19 -27.92
C CYS A 27 -8.79 16.83 -29.09
N GLN A 28 -9.94 17.44 -28.80
CA GLN A 28 -10.67 18.27 -29.76
C GLN A 28 -10.24 19.74 -29.67
N SER A 29 -9.82 20.16 -28.49
CA SER A 29 -9.33 21.51 -28.20
C SER A 29 -8.24 21.46 -27.12
N LEU A 30 -7.65 22.61 -26.81
CA LEU A 30 -6.67 22.72 -25.72
C LEU A 30 -7.21 22.29 -24.36
N THR A 31 -8.52 22.39 -24.12
CA THR A 31 -9.15 22.06 -22.82
C THR A 31 -9.92 20.76 -22.84
N VAL A 32 -10.41 20.32 -24.01
CA VAL A 32 -11.28 19.15 -24.15
C VAL A 32 -10.46 17.97 -24.66
N CYS A 33 -10.22 17.00 -23.77
CA CYS A 33 -9.58 15.74 -24.08
C CYS A 33 -10.64 14.64 -24.32
N ASP A 34 -10.47 13.88 -25.39
CA ASP A 34 -11.28 12.69 -25.68
C ASP A 34 -10.61 11.42 -25.13
N LEU A 35 -9.28 11.37 -25.18
CA LEU A 35 -8.49 10.22 -24.75
C LEU A 35 -7.25 10.64 -23.96
N CYS A 36 -7.14 10.16 -22.73
CA CYS A 36 -5.94 10.35 -21.92
C CYS A 36 -4.78 9.47 -22.40
N GLU A 37 -3.58 9.87 -22.03
CA GLU A 37 -2.34 9.14 -22.30
C GLU A 37 -2.40 7.72 -21.68
N GLN A 38 -1.70 6.79 -22.33
CA GLN A 38 -1.78 5.36 -21.99
C GLN A 38 -1.27 5.12 -20.57
N ALA A 39 -2.03 4.33 -19.80
CA ALA A 39 -1.66 4.01 -18.43
C ALA A 39 -0.34 3.22 -18.40
N SER A 40 0.58 3.64 -17.55
CA SER A 40 1.85 2.96 -17.27
C SER A 40 1.82 2.32 -15.88
N ILE A 41 2.79 1.45 -15.57
CA ILE A 41 2.89 0.76 -14.27
C ILE A 41 2.90 1.74 -13.08
N HIS A 42 3.35 2.98 -13.27
CA HIS A 42 3.40 4.00 -12.22
C HIS A 42 2.32 5.08 -12.31
N ARG A 43 1.62 5.23 -13.44
CA ARG A 43 0.66 6.31 -13.63
C ARG A 43 -0.56 5.83 -14.40
N SER A 44 -1.73 6.05 -13.81
CA SER A 44 -3.01 5.93 -14.48
C SER A 44 -3.68 7.29 -14.57
N TYR A 45 -4.22 7.62 -15.74
CA TYR A 45 -4.97 8.85 -15.97
C TYR A 45 -6.45 8.50 -16.12
N ILE A 46 -7.32 9.28 -15.49
CA ILE A 46 -8.77 9.14 -15.62
C ILE A 46 -9.31 10.41 -16.27
N LEU A 47 -10.15 10.24 -17.29
CA LEU A 47 -10.84 11.34 -17.94
C LEU A 47 -11.98 11.84 -17.05
N ASP A 48 -11.91 13.12 -16.68
CA ASP A 48 -12.95 13.79 -15.92
C ASP A 48 -14.10 14.18 -16.86
N LYS A 49 -15.29 13.61 -16.65
CA LYS A 49 -16.46 13.83 -17.52
C LYS A 49 -17.04 15.25 -17.43
N GLY A 50 -16.67 16.02 -16.40
CA GLY A 50 -17.10 17.41 -16.27
C GLY A 50 -16.33 18.33 -17.20
N ASP A 51 -15.02 18.40 -16.99
CA ASP A 51 -14.15 19.39 -17.65
C ASP A 51 -13.44 18.84 -18.90
N GLY A 52 -13.55 17.54 -19.18
CA GLY A 52 -12.79 16.88 -20.26
C GLY A 52 -11.29 16.86 -20.00
N SER A 53 -10.87 16.98 -18.74
CA SER A 53 -9.46 17.01 -18.32
C SER A 53 -8.98 15.64 -17.83
N CYS A 54 -7.72 15.31 -18.11
CA CYS A 54 -7.10 14.08 -17.63
C CYS A 54 -6.44 14.30 -16.27
N ARG A 55 -6.98 13.66 -15.22
CA ARG A 55 -6.38 13.70 -13.88
C ARG A 55 -5.50 12.48 -13.65
N GLU A 56 -4.29 12.70 -13.16
CA GLU A 56 -3.42 11.62 -12.68
C GLU A 56 -4.01 11.04 -11.39
N VAL A 57 -4.38 9.78 -11.44
CA VAL A 57 -4.79 9.03 -10.25
C VAL A 57 -3.61 8.21 -9.80
N ARG A 58 -2.95 8.68 -8.73
CA ARG A 58 -2.03 7.83 -7.97
C ARG A 58 -2.87 6.81 -7.22
N ARG A 59 -2.89 5.58 -7.72
CA ARG A 59 -3.37 4.46 -6.92
C ARG A 59 -2.42 4.29 -5.75
N SER A 60 -2.83 4.72 -4.57
CA SER A 60 -2.11 4.42 -3.34
C SER A 60 -2.12 2.90 -3.14
N PHE A 61 -1.04 2.23 -3.52
CA PHE A 61 -0.83 0.79 -3.30
C PHE A 61 -1.16 0.36 -1.86
N PHE A 62 -0.95 1.26 -0.90
CA PHE A 62 -1.24 1.07 0.51
C PHE A 62 -2.73 0.92 0.83
N ALA A 63 -3.65 1.49 0.04
CA ALA A 63 -5.08 1.36 0.30
C ALA A 63 -5.60 -0.05 -0.02
N GLU A 64 -5.07 -0.67 -1.07
CA GLU A 64 -5.51 -1.99 -1.53
C GLU A 64 -4.88 -3.13 -0.71
N TYR A 65 -3.65 -2.94 -0.22
CA TYR A 65 -2.93 -3.92 0.60
C TYR A 65 -2.98 -3.67 2.11
N TYR A 66 -3.70 -2.64 2.58
CA TYR A 66 -3.79 -2.31 4.01
C TYR A 66 -4.17 -3.52 4.87
N TRP A 67 -5.19 -4.26 4.45
CA TRP A 67 -5.68 -5.44 5.17
C TRP A 67 -4.69 -6.60 5.19
N TRP A 68 -3.96 -6.81 4.09
CA TRP A 68 -2.92 -7.82 4.00
C TRP A 68 -1.73 -7.50 4.91
N CYS A 69 -1.31 -6.23 4.94
CA CYS A 69 -0.24 -5.77 5.83
C CYS A 69 -0.64 -5.91 7.31
N LEU A 70 -1.88 -5.54 7.67
CA LEU A 70 -2.38 -5.67 9.03
C LEU A 70 -2.44 -7.15 9.48
N SER A 71 -2.89 -8.03 8.59
CA SER A 71 -2.91 -9.47 8.85
C SER A 71 -1.49 -10.05 8.97
N GLY A 72 -0.57 -9.67 8.09
CA GLY A 72 0.83 -10.11 8.16
C GLY A 72 1.53 -9.64 9.44
N ALA A 73 1.31 -8.39 9.84
CA ALA A 73 1.89 -7.83 11.06
C ALA A 73 1.38 -8.52 12.33
N THR A 74 0.08 -8.80 12.41
CA THR A 74 -0.51 -9.49 13.57
C THR A 74 -0.02 -10.94 13.67
N ALA A 75 0.01 -11.67 12.56
CA ALA A 75 0.55 -13.04 12.53
C ALA A 75 2.04 -13.07 12.91
N GLY A 76 2.84 -12.15 12.36
CA GLY A 76 4.26 -12.03 12.69
C GLY A 76 4.51 -11.72 14.16
N ALA A 77 3.73 -10.81 14.75
CA ALA A 77 3.83 -10.48 16.17
C ALA A 77 3.46 -11.66 17.07
N LEU A 78 2.39 -12.41 16.73
CA LEU A 78 2.00 -13.60 17.49
C LEU A 78 3.07 -14.70 17.45
N LEU A 79 3.63 -14.96 16.27
CA LEU A 79 4.72 -15.93 16.12
C LEU A 79 5.96 -15.52 16.93
N LEU A 80 6.32 -14.23 16.90
CA LEU A 80 7.43 -13.71 17.70
C LEU A 80 7.17 -13.91 19.20
N CYS A 81 5.96 -13.62 19.68
CA CYS A 81 5.57 -13.83 21.07
C CYS A 81 5.66 -15.31 21.48
N LEU A 82 5.19 -16.23 20.64
CA LEU A 82 5.28 -17.67 20.90
C LEU A 82 6.74 -18.16 20.93
N MET A 83 7.58 -17.66 20.02
CA MET A 83 9.01 -17.97 20.01
C MET A 83 9.68 -17.50 21.29
N LEU A 84 9.43 -16.26 21.73
CA LEU A 84 9.96 -15.73 22.99
C LEU A 84 9.49 -16.54 24.21
N ALA A 85 8.20 -16.89 24.26
CA ALA A 85 7.64 -17.71 25.35
C ALA A 85 8.31 -19.10 25.39
N SER A 86 8.51 -19.74 24.24
CA SER A 86 9.18 -21.04 24.15
C SER A 86 10.63 -20.98 24.63
N ILE A 87 11.36 -19.93 24.27
CA ILE A 87 12.74 -19.70 24.73
C ILE A 87 12.77 -19.48 26.24
N CYS A 88 11.86 -18.65 26.78
CA CYS A 88 11.74 -18.44 28.22
C CYS A 88 11.46 -19.76 28.96
N GLN A 89 10.56 -20.60 28.44
CA GLN A 89 10.28 -21.91 29.03
C GLN A 89 11.50 -22.84 28.97
N CYS A 90 12.23 -22.89 27.84
CA CYS A 90 13.45 -23.68 27.73
C CYS A 90 14.54 -23.22 28.71
N LEU A 91 14.71 -21.91 28.89
CA LEU A 91 15.67 -21.35 29.83
C LEU A 91 15.26 -21.64 31.29
N CYS A 92 13.98 -21.46 31.64
CA CYS A 92 13.48 -21.76 32.99
C CYS A 92 13.51 -23.26 33.33
N ASN A 93 13.20 -24.15 32.38
CA ASN A 93 13.27 -25.60 32.58
C ASN A 93 14.72 -26.12 32.67
N ARG A 94 15.66 -25.51 31.94
CA ARG A 94 17.09 -25.87 32.06
C ARG A 94 17.76 -25.24 33.29
N CYS A 95 17.26 -24.11 33.78
CA CYS A 95 17.81 -23.38 34.93
C CYS A 95 17.09 -23.66 36.26
N SER A 96 16.11 -24.57 36.32
CA SER A 96 15.54 -25.03 37.60
C SER A 96 16.26 -26.32 38.04
N PRO A 97 17.33 -26.25 38.85
CA PRO A 97 17.73 -27.41 39.61
C PRO A 97 16.54 -27.77 40.48
N ARG A 98 16.20 -29.05 40.49
CA ARG A 98 15.19 -29.70 41.34
C ARG A 98 15.38 -29.23 42.79
N ARG A 99 14.77 -28.10 43.18
CA ARG A 99 14.82 -27.57 44.55
C ARG A 99 13.94 -28.48 45.37
N ASN A 100 14.60 -29.45 45.99
CA ASN A 100 14.04 -30.43 46.89
C ASN A 100 13.08 -29.72 47.87
N ARG A 101 11.80 -30.10 47.81
CA ARG A 101 10.86 -29.91 48.93
C ARG A 101 11.39 -30.71 50.11
N HIS A 102 12.19 -30.09 50.97
CA HIS A 102 12.54 -30.64 52.28
C HIS A 102 13.02 -29.49 53.18
N PHE A 103 12.09 -28.69 53.72
CA PHE A 103 12.28 -28.01 55.00
C PHE A 103 10.97 -27.38 55.50
N ASN A 104 9.96 -28.21 55.79
CA ASN A 104 8.91 -27.83 56.74
C ASN A 104 8.98 -28.83 57.91
N ASN A 105 10.12 -28.87 58.60
CA ASN A 105 10.16 -29.21 60.02
C ASN A 105 10.20 -27.86 60.75
N SER A 106 9.04 -27.33 61.08
CA SER A 106 8.92 -26.39 62.18
C SER A 106 8.12 -27.12 63.24
N ASP A 107 8.87 -27.88 64.03
CA ASP A 107 8.50 -28.28 65.36
C ASP A 107 8.03 -27.04 66.12
N SER A 108 6.79 -27.06 66.58
CA SER A 108 6.31 -26.16 67.62
C SER A 108 5.65 -27.01 68.70
N ASP A 109 6.51 -27.55 69.56
CA ASP A 109 6.19 -27.89 70.94
C ASP A 109 5.59 -26.67 71.65
N TRP A 110 4.43 -26.85 72.28
CA TRP A 110 3.93 -25.99 73.35
C TRP A 110 3.31 -26.89 74.42
N ASP A 111 4.01 -27.00 75.55
CA ASP A 111 3.49 -27.40 76.88
C ASP A 111 2.43 -26.41 77.39
#